data_AF-A0A2D3RB46-F1
#
_entry.id   AF-A0A2D3RB46-F1
#
_cell.length_a   1.000
_cell.length_b   1.000
_cell.length_c   1.000
_cell.angle_alpha   90.00
_cell.angle_beta   90.00
_cell.angle_gamma   90.00
#
_symmetry.space_group_name_H-M   'P 1'
#
loop_
_entity.id
_entity.type
_entity.pdbx_description
1 polymer ?
#
loop_
_entity_poly.entity_id
_entity_poly.type
_entity_poly.pdbx_seq_one_letter_code
_entity_poly.pdbx_strand_id
1 'polypeptide(L)'
;MCTSITEAGKLLSPITSRQGGKMAKSRNNPMQSQHSASPIHSRCGAKTRSLKSCKSPGMANGRCRMHGGASTGAPKGNQNAWKHGAYSASTLATTRYLKAIAKIVELE
;
A
#
# COMPACT_ATOMS: atom_id res chain seq x y z
N MET A 1 -37.93 -62.92 -21.22
CA MET A 1 -36.91 -63.88 -20.71
C MET A 1 -35.53 -63.27 -20.91
N CYS A 2 -35.02 -62.52 -19.94
CA CYS A 2 -33.59 -62.45 -19.68
C CYS A 2 -33.43 -62.25 -18.18
N THR A 3 -32.67 -63.15 -17.59
CA THR A 3 -32.57 -63.43 -16.17
C THR A 3 -31.44 -62.63 -15.54
N SER A 4 -31.71 -62.20 -14.32
CA SER A 4 -30.84 -61.79 -13.23
C SER A 4 -29.34 -62.08 -13.41
N ILE A 5 -28.53 -61.03 -13.24
CA ILE A 5 -27.16 -61.18 -12.78
C ILE A 5 -26.94 -60.23 -11.60
N THR A 6 -26.37 -60.84 -10.57
CA THR A 6 -26.24 -60.48 -9.16
C THR A 6 -25.12 -59.48 -8.85
N GLU A 7 -25.39 -58.65 -7.85
CA GLU A 7 -24.53 -58.12 -6.77
C GLU A 7 -23.00 -58.04 -6.96
N ALA A 8 -22.46 -56.84 -6.74
CA ALA A 8 -21.24 -56.65 -5.97
C ALA A 8 -21.20 -55.23 -5.39
N GLY A 9 -21.76 -55.07 -4.18
CA GLY A 9 -21.60 -53.87 -3.38
C GLY A 9 -20.11 -53.65 -3.08
N LYS A 10 -19.49 -52.67 -3.74
CA LYS A 10 -18.18 -52.17 -3.35
C LYS A 10 -18.33 -51.48 -2.00
N LEU A 11 -17.92 -52.19 -0.96
CA LEU A 11 -17.71 -51.67 0.37
C LEU A 11 -16.78 -50.45 0.28
N LEU A 12 -17.32 -49.28 0.63
CA LEU A 12 -16.55 -48.09 0.96
C LEU A 12 -15.58 -48.45 2.08
N SER A 13 -14.29 -48.45 1.77
CA SER A 13 -13.25 -48.58 2.78
C SER A 13 -13.31 -47.38 3.74
N PRO A 14 -13.18 -47.57 5.06
CA PRO A 14 -13.16 -46.43 5.98
C PRO A 14 -11.93 -45.57 5.67
N ILE A 15 -12.19 -44.29 5.47
CA ILE A 15 -11.18 -43.25 5.33
C ILE A 15 -10.42 -43.22 6.65
N THR A 16 -9.31 -43.97 6.74
CA THR A 16 -8.46 -43.92 7.92
C THR A 16 -7.94 -42.50 8.03
N SER A 17 -8.28 -41.87 9.16
CA SER A 17 -7.86 -40.52 9.54
C SER A 17 -6.36 -40.38 9.30
N ARG A 18 -5.98 -39.65 8.24
CA ARG A 18 -4.58 -39.25 8.06
C ARG A 18 -4.27 -38.31 9.21
N GLN A 19 -3.60 -38.80 10.24
CA GLN A 19 -2.96 -37.96 11.23
C GLN A 19 -2.18 -36.88 10.49
N GLY A 20 -2.62 -35.64 10.61
CA GLY A 20 -1.89 -34.46 10.18
C GLY A 20 -0.61 -34.33 11.00
N GLY A 21 0.41 -35.09 10.63
CA GLY A 21 1.76 -34.91 11.14
C GLY A 21 2.19 -33.48 10.87
N LYS A 22 2.54 -32.75 11.94
CA LYS A 22 3.14 -31.42 11.80
C LYS A 22 4.53 -31.61 11.20
N MET A 23 4.64 -31.58 9.87
CA MET A 23 5.94 -31.47 9.21
C MET A 23 6.64 -30.25 9.81
N ALA A 24 7.75 -30.49 10.50
CA ALA A 24 8.62 -29.42 10.96
C ALA A 24 8.96 -28.55 9.75
N LYS A 25 8.53 -27.28 9.80
CA LYS A 25 8.77 -26.33 8.71
C LYS A 25 10.29 -26.22 8.55
N SER A 26 10.81 -26.70 7.41
CA SER A 26 12.22 -26.52 7.06
C SER A 26 12.57 -25.05 7.26
N ARG A 27 13.61 -24.77 8.05
CA ARG A 27 14.08 -23.42 8.35
C ARG A 27 14.66 -22.72 7.11
N ASN A 28 14.70 -23.43 5.98
CA ASN A 28 15.44 -23.07 4.78
C ASN A 28 14.47 -22.84 3.60
N ASN A 29 13.25 -22.37 3.85
CA ASN A 29 12.33 -22.03 2.75
C ASN A 29 12.77 -20.68 2.12
N PRO A 30 13.16 -20.62 0.83
CA PRO A 30 13.63 -19.38 0.19
C PRO A 30 12.59 -18.24 0.17
N MET A 31 11.31 -18.53 0.43
CA MET A 31 10.27 -17.53 0.62
C MET A 31 10.26 -16.88 2.02
N GLN A 32 10.89 -17.48 3.02
CA GLN A 32 11.13 -16.82 4.31
C GLN A 32 12.50 -16.17 4.25
N SER A 33 12.67 -15.22 3.33
CA SER A 33 13.73 -14.25 3.45
C SER A 33 13.49 -13.51 4.76
N GLN A 34 14.29 -13.86 5.77
CA GLN A 34 14.40 -13.12 7.01
C GLN A 34 15.07 -11.78 6.73
N HIS A 35 14.44 -10.94 5.90
CA HIS A 35 14.66 -9.50 5.90
C HIS A 35 13.88 -8.91 7.08
N SER A 36 14.15 -9.48 8.26
CA SER A 36 13.70 -8.98 9.54
C SER A 36 14.53 -7.73 9.80
N ALA A 37 13.95 -6.57 9.50
CA ALA A 37 14.48 -5.26 9.87
C ALA A 37 15.94 -5.02 9.45
N SER A 38 16.17 -4.75 8.17
CA SER A 38 17.38 -4.02 7.79
C SER A 38 17.37 -2.66 8.52
N PRO A 39 18.35 -2.33 9.40
CA PRO A 39 18.37 -1.10 10.20
C PRO A 39 18.57 0.19 9.39
N ILE A 40 18.40 0.17 8.08
CA ILE A 40 18.81 1.26 7.20
C ILE A 40 17.88 2.48 7.32
N HIS A 41 16.65 2.28 7.80
CA HIS A 41 15.67 3.35 7.90
C HIS A 41 14.98 3.39 9.26
N SER A 42 14.87 4.61 9.79
CA SER A 42 14.13 4.92 11.01
C SER A 42 12.69 4.39 10.96
N ARG A 43 12.10 4.10 12.11
CA ARG A 43 10.68 3.72 12.19
C ARG A 43 9.78 4.82 11.61
N CYS A 44 8.67 4.43 11.01
CA CYS A 44 7.77 5.36 10.31
C CYS A 44 7.19 6.49 11.18
N GLY A 45 6.84 6.20 12.43
CA GLY A 45 6.38 7.20 13.39
C GLY A 45 5.03 7.88 13.09
N ALA A 46 4.37 7.60 11.96
CA ALA A 46 3.06 8.18 11.65
C ALA A 46 2.00 7.76 12.68
N LYS A 47 1.03 8.63 12.96
CA LYS A 47 -0.08 8.29 13.86
C LYS A 47 -0.97 7.24 13.21
N THR A 48 -1.14 6.12 13.90
CA THR A 48 -2.10 5.08 13.53
C THR A 48 -3.53 5.50 13.87
N ARG A 49 -4.53 4.74 13.41
CA ARG A 49 -5.94 4.95 13.78
C ARG A 49 -6.17 4.95 15.31
N SER A 50 -5.33 4.24 16.06
CA SER A 50 -5.36 4.20 17.53
C SER A 50 -4.49 5.28 18.18
N LEU A 51 -4.11 6.33 17.44
CA LEU A 51 -3.29 7.47 17.89
C LEU A 51 -1.86 7.14 18.34
N LYS A 52 -1.45 5.87 18.29
CA LYS A 52 -0.08 5.41 18.61
C LYS A 52 0.84 5.62 17.42
N SER A 53 2.14 5.76 17.68
CA SER A 53 3.17 5.87 16.64
C SER A 53 3.34 4.56 15.86
N CYS A 54 3.49 4.66 14.54
CA CYS A 54 3.71 3.52 13.66
C CYS A 54 5.10 2.91 13.91
N LYS A 55 5.11 1.61 14.22
CA LYS A 55 6.33 0.85 14.51
C LYS A 55 6.93 0.15 13.28
N SER A 56 6.24 0.18 12.14
CA SER A 56 6.73 -0.41 10.88
C SER A 56 8.03 0.28 10.41
N PRO A 57 8.93 -0.44 9.72
CA PRO A 57 10.13 0.16 9.15
C PRO A 57 9.75 1.26 8.15
N GLY A 58 10.44 2.41 8.24
CA GLY A 58 10.33 3.47 7.25
C GLY A 58 11.02 3.09 5.94
N MET A 59 10.59 3.70 4.85
CA MET A 59 11.33 3.71 3.58
C MET A 59 12.28 4.91 3.56
N ALA A 60 12.96 5.18 2.44
CA ALA A 60 13.88 6.31 2.30
C ALA A 60 13.26 7.68 2.64
N ASN A 61 11.95 7.84 2.44
CA ASN A 61 11.21 9.04 2.80
C ASN A 61 10.77 9.11 4.28
N GLY A 62 11.19 8.15 5.12
CA GLY A 62 10.87 8.09 6.54
C GLY A 62 9.45 7.59 6.87
N ARG A 63 8.63 7.23 5.88
CA ARG A 63 7.30 6.64 6.08
C ARG A 63 7.26 5.18 5.66
N CYS A 64 6.44 4.36 6.31
CA CYS A 64 6.28 2.96 5.91
C CYS A 64 5.40 2.87 4.67
N ARG A 65 5.45 1.74 3.96
CA ARG A 65 4.62 1.45 2.79
C ARG A 65 3.14 1.80 2.97
N MET A 66 2.60 1.56 4.18
CA MET A 66 1.19 1.81 4.51
C MET A 66 0.86 3.27 4.86
N HIS A 67 1.85 4.09 5.22
CA HIS A 67 1.65 5.50 5.61
C HIS A 67 2.29 6.46 4.59
N GLY A 68 2.24 6.12 3.29
CA GLY A 68 2.74 6.97 2.22
C GLY A 68 4.21 6.77 1.87
N GLY A 69 4.86 5.73 2.40
CA GLY A 69 6.25 5.39 2.08
C GLY A 69 6.49 5.16 0.58
N ALA A 70 5.51 4.57 -0.10
CA ALA A 70 5.56 4.31 -1.55
C ALA A 70 5.16 5.52 -2.40
N SER A 71 4.68 6.61 -1.77
CA SER A 71 4.27 7.81 -2.49
C SER A 71 5.49 8.67 -2.79
N THR A 72 5.93 8.67 -4.05
CA THR A 72 7.05 9.49 -4.56
C THR A 72 6.66 10.93 -4.87
N GLY A 73 5.42 11.33 -4.57
CA GLY A 73 4.87 12.62 -4.94
C GLY A 73 4.45 12.68 -6.41
N ALA A 74 3.91 13.82 -6.83
CA ALA A 74 3.57 14.05 -8.23
C ALA A 74 4.84 14.24 -9.07
N PRO A 75 4.88 13.75 -10.32
CA PRO A 75 6.00 14.03 -11.22
C PRO A 75 6.09 15.53 -11.51
N LYS A 76 7.30 15.99 -11.86
CA LYS A 76 7.50 17.37 -12.31
C LYS A 76 6.65 17.62 -13.56
N GLY A 77 5.94 18.76 -13.58
CA GLY A 77 5.06 19.11 -14.70
C GLY A 77 3.72 18.35 -14.73
N ASN A 78 3.30 17.72 -13.61
CA ASN A 78 2.01 17.05 -13.53
C ASN A 78 0.84 18.00 -13.86
N GLN A 79 0.17 17.73 -14.98
CA GLN A 79 -1.00 18.48 -15.43
C GLN A 79 -2.30 18.02 -14.76
N ASN A 80 -2.32 16.87 -14.09
CA ASN A 80 -3.55 16.37 -13.41
C ASN A 80 -3.99 17.27 -12.24
N ALA A 81 -3.06 18.06 -11.69
CA ALA A 81 -3.38 19.08 -10.68
C ALA A 81 -3.91 20.39 -11.29
N TRP A 82 -3.78 20.56 -12.61
CA TRP A 82 -4.25 21.74 -13.32
C TRP A 82 -5.75 21.60 -13.57
N LYS A 83 -6.55 22.47 -12.93
CA LYS A 83 -8.01 22.50 -13.11
C LYS A 83 -8.49 23.67 -13.97
N HIS A 84 -8.24 24.90 -13.52
CA HIS A 84 -8.78 26.12 -14.13
C HIS A 84 -7.72 27.22 -14.32
N GLY A 85 -6.43 26.89 -14.17
CA GLY A 85 -5.33 27.82 -14.45
C GLY A 85 -5.16 29.00 -13.47
N ALA A 86 -5.99 29.13 -12.42
CA ALA A 86 -5.88 30.28 -11.50
C ALA A 86 -4.54 30.39 -10.77
N TYR A 87 -3.84 29.26 -10.61
CA TYR A 87 -2.50 29.18 -10.03
C TYR A 87 -1.39 29.05 -11.09
N SER A 88 -1.71 29.31 -12.36
CA SER A 88 -0.71 29.36 -13.42
C SER A 88 0.26 30.52 -13.19
N ALA A 89 1.47 30.40 -13.71
CA ALA A 89 2.49 31.44 -13.59
C ALA A 89 2.01 32.80 -14.14
N SER A 90 1.30 32.79 -15.28
CA SER A 90 0.74 33.99 -15.89
C SER A 90 -0.36 34.62 -15.03
N THR A 91 -1.32 33.83 -14.53
CA THR A 91 -2.38 34.37 -13.66
C THR A 91 -1.81 34.96 -12.38
N LEU A 92 -0.85 34.28 -11.73
CA LEU A 92 -0.20 34.80 -10.54
C LEU A 92 0.57 36.10 -10.81
N ALA A 93 1.25 36.22 -11.95
CA ALA A 93 1.92 37.45 -12.35
C ALA A 93 0.92 38.61 -12.54
N THR A 94 -0.18 38.36 -13.24
CA THR A 94 -1.25 39.35 -13.44
C THR A 94 -1.87 39.76 -12.10
N THR A 95 -2.19 38.81 -11.22
CA THR A 95 -2.74 39.13 -9.89
C THR A 95 -1.76 39.96 -9.05
N ARG A 96 -0.46 39.67 -9.10
CA ARG A 96 0.56 40.47 -8.39
C ARG A 96 0.60 41.91 -8.92
N TYR A 97 0.56 42.08 -10.23
CA TYR A 97 0.54 43.41 -10.87
C TYR A 97 -0.71 44.21 -10.48
N LEU A 98 -1.90 43.61 -10.60
CA LEU A 98 -3.16 44.26 -10.23
C LEU A 98 -3.21 44.64 -8.74
N LYS A 99 -2.68 43.78 -7.86
CA LYS A 99 -2.56 44.10 -6.43
C LYS A 99 -1.60 45.26 -6.18
N ALA A 100 -0.50 45.34 -6.93
CA ALA A 100 0.43 46.46 -6.81
C ALA A 100 -0.22 47.78 -7.23
N ILE A 101 -0.99 47.78 -8.32
CA ILE A 101 -1.77 48.96 -8.75
C ILE A 101 -2.82 49.33 -7.70
N ALA A 102 -3.62 48.36 -7.25
CA ALA A 102 -4.68 48.61 -6.26
C ALA A 102 -4.11 49.28 -5.00
N LYS A 103 -2.95 48.80 -4.52
CA LYS A 103 -2.27 49.41 -3.38
C LYS A 103 -1.83 50.85 -3.65
N ILE A 104 -1.46 51.21 -4.88
CA ILE A 104 -1.11 52.60 -5.21
C ILE A 104 -2.35 53.47 -5.20
N VAL A 105 -3.45 53.01 -5.80
CA VAL A 105 -4.73 53.75 -5.88
C VAL A 105 -5.40 53.90 -4.51
N GLU A 106 -5.28 52.90 -3.62
CA GLU A 106 -5.85 52.95 -2.26
C GLU A 106 -5.04 53.83 -1.28
N LEU A 107 -3.87 54.34 -1.69
CA LEU A 107 -3.01 55.21 -0.88
C LEU A 107 -3.15 56.71 -1.23
N GLU A 108 -4.04 57.06 -2.16
CA GLU A 108 -4.48 58.44 -2.46
C GLU A 108 -5.80 58.75 -1.75
#